data_AF-A0A3R7KAJ5-F1
#
_entry.id   AF-A0A3R7KAJ5-F1
#
_cell.length_a   1.000
_cell.length_b   1.000
_cell.length_c   1.000
_cell.angle_alpha   90.00
_cell.angle_beta   90.00
_cell.angle_gamma   90.00
#
_symmetry.space_group_name_H-M   'P 1'
#
loop_
_entity.id
_entity.type
_entity.pdbx_description
1 polymer ?
#
loop_
_entity_poly.entity_id
_entity_poly.type
_entity_poly.pdbx_seq_one_letter_code
_entity_poly.pdbx_strand_id
1 'polypeptide(L)'
;QLDGDLLYVHANALGGAATTDEERMAAMSDISVMDGTLGKLALAVIERSSTTKESWLIMLVGAGGGGLERVPLVMAAYARGGLVRFGPIAEDATLADVAPTVLHWFDLSSANDMTRVRGMCSTGVFVTSCKTTTNWP
;
A
#
# COMPACT_ATOMS: atom_id res chain seq x y z
N GLN A 1 23.14 -8.35 3.93
CA GLN A 1 22.54 -7.05 4.28
C GLN A 1 21.53 -6.77 3.19
N LEU A 2 20.23 -6.84 3.51
CA LEU A 2 19.17 -6.47 2.57
C LEU A 2 19.17 -4.95 2.51
N ASP A 3 19.58 -4.41 1.37
CA ASP A 3 19.55 -2.98 1.09
C ASP A 3 18.11 -2.64 0.65
N GLY A 4 17.44 -1.79 1.41
CA GLY A 4 16.02 -1.51 1.21
C GLY A 4 15.59 -0.29 2.02
N ASP A 5 14.99 0.67 1.33
CA ASP A 5 14.49 1.90 1.94
C ASP A 5 13.00 1.80 2.24
N LEU A 6 12.59 2.36 3.39
CA LEU A 6 11.19 2.54 3.75
C LEU A 6 10.86 4.03 3.82
N LEU A 7 10.01 4.49 2.89
CA LEU A 7 9.42 5.82 2.96
C LEU A 7 8.07 5.74 3.67
N TYR A 8 7.96 6.39 4.83
CA TYR A 8 6.70 6.51 5.57
C TYR A 8 6.18 7.94 5.51
N VAL A 9 4.95 8.10 5.04
CA VAL A 9 4.24 9.39 5.00
C VAL A 9 2.91 9.22 5.74
N HIS A 10 2.66 10.12 6.67
CA HIS A 10 1.41 10.19 7.41
C HIS A 10 0.70 11.49 7.07
N ALA A 11 -0.55 11.39 6.62
CA ALA A 11 -1.39 12.54 6.28
C ALA A 11 -2.67 12.51 7.12
N ASN A 12 -2.97 13.61 7.79
CA ASN A 12 -4.20 13.82 8.55
C ASN A 12 -5.19 14.61 7.70
N ALA A 13 -5.87 13.93 6.76
CA ALA A 13 -6.83 14.58 5.87
C ALA A 13 -8.22 14.81 6.53
N LEU A 14 -8.51 14.14 7.65
CA LEU A 14 -9.83 14.17 8.32
C LEU A 14 -9.69 14.06 9.84
N GLY A 15 -9.40 15.19 10.49
CA GLY A 15 -9.44 15.30 11.95
C GLY A 15 -10.87 15.46 12.46
N GLY A 16 -11.67 14.38 12.50
CA GLY A 16 -13.04 14.39 13.02
C GLY A 16 -14.13 14.48 11.95
N ALA A 17 -15.40 14.52 12.38
CA ALA A 17 -16.53 14.66 11.47
C ALA A 17 -16.59 16.11 10.97
N ALA A 18 -16.46 16.33 9.65
CA ALA A 18 -16.65 17.65 9.07
C ALA A 18 -18.08 18.14 9.34
N THR A 19 -18.20 19.24 10.08
CA THR A 19 -19.47 19.82 10.54
C THR A 19 -19.96 20.95 9.64
N THR A 20 -19.08 21.51 8.81
CA THR A 20 -19.40 22.57 7.84
C THR A 20 -19.06 22.18 6.41
N ASP A 21 -19.67 22.84 5.43
CA ASP A 21 -19.37 22.61 4.01
C ASP A 21 -17.97 23.13 3.63
N GLU A 22 -17.46 24.15 4.31
CA GLU A 22 -16.09 24.64 4.15
C GLU A 22 -15.06 23.58 4.62
N GLU A 23 -15.31 22.95 5.76
CA GLU A 23 -14.49 21.82 6.26
C GLU A 23 -14.51 20.63 5.29
N ARG A 24 -15.68 20.34 4.69
CA ARG A 24 -15.80 19.30 3.66
C ARG A 24 -15.02 19.63 2.41
N MET A 25 -15.10 20.87 1.91
CA MET A 25 -14.35 21.30 0.73
C MET A 25 -12.84 21.29 0.98
N ALA A 26 -12.39 21.71 2.16
CA ALA A 26 -10.99 21.63 2.56
C ALA A 26 -10.49 20.17 2.57
N ALA A 27 -11.25 19.27 3.19
CA ALA A 27 -10.92 17.84 3.19
C ALA A 27 -10.88 17.24 1.78
N MET A 28 -11.81 17.59 0.90
CA MET A 28 -11.80 17.14 -0.51
C MET A 28 -10.58 17.69 -1.27
N SER A 29 -10.19 18.93 -1.01
CA SER A 29 -8.97 19.51 -1.57
C SER A 29 -7.72 18.75 -1.10
N ASP A 30 -7.63 18.43 0.19
CA ASP A 30 -6.50 17.66 0.75
C ASP A 30 -6.42 16.26 0.14
N ILE A 31 -7.55 15.58 -0.01
CA ILE A 31 -7.63 14.29 -0.70
C ILE A 31 -7.14 14.41 -2.15
N SER A 32 -7.53 15.47 -2.87
CA SER A 32 -7.09 15.69 -4.25
C SER A 32 -5.58 15.94 -4.35
N VAL A 33 -5.00 16.69 -3.41
CA VAL A 33 -3.55 16.91 -3.34
C VAL A 33 -2.81 15.60 -3.03
N MET A 34 -3.35 14.77 -2.14
CA MET A 34 -2.81 13.45 -1.84
C MET A 34 -2.84 12.56 -3.08
N ASP A 35 -3.97 12.49 -3.79
CA ASP A 35 -4.11 11.71 -5.02
C ASP A 35 -3.10 12.15 -6.10
N GLY A 36 -2.96 13.47 -6.32
CA GLY A 36 -1.98 14.00 -7.25
C GLY A 36 -0.53 13.67 -6.88
N THR A 37 -0.21 13.68 -5.57
CA THR A 37 1.11 13.29 -5.06
C THR A 37 1.37 11.80 -5.25
N LEU A 38 0.37 10.96 -4.96
CA LEU A 38 0.43 9.51 -5.13
C LEU A 38 0.64 9.13 -6.60
N GLY A 39 -0.07 9.79 -7.53
CA GLY A 39 0.12 9.58 -8.96
C GLY A 39 1.55 9.88 -9.41
N LYS A 40 2.15 10.99 -8.95
CA LYS A 40 3.55 11.33 -9.24
C LYS A 40 4.53 10.32 -8.64
N LEU A 41 4.28 9.87 -7.42
CA LEU A 41 5.10 8.84 -6.77
C LEU A 41 5.05 7.51 -7.54
N ALA A 42 3.84 7.07 -7.93
CA ALA A 42 3.66 5.86 -8.71
C ALA A 42 4.41 5.93 -10.05
N LEU A 43 4.35 7.08 -10.75
CA LEU A 43 5.11 7.29 -11.99
C LEU A 43 6.63 7.20 -11.76
N ALA A 44 7.15 7.88 -10.74
CA ALA A 44 8.58 7.83 -10.41
C ALA A 44 9.03 6.41 -10.04
N VAL A 45 8.19 5.66 -9.31
CA VAL A 45 8.43 4.27 -8.95
C VAL A 45 8.45 3.36 -10.19
N ILE A 46 7.52 3.54 -11.13
CA ILE A 46 7.49 2.78 -12.38
C ILE A 46 8.79 3.03 -13.17
N GLU A 47 9.18 4.29 -13.34
CA GLU A 47 10.40 4.66 -14.05
C GLU A 47 11.65 4.07 -13.40
N ARG A 48 11.81 4.21 -12.08
CA ARG A 48 12.92 3.62 -11.33
C ARG A 48 12.94 2.10 -11.45
N SER A 49 11.80 1.45 -11.23
CA SER A 49 11.72 -0.02 -11.32
C SER A 49 12.12 -0.55 -12.71
N SER A 50 11.94 0.24 -13.77
CA SER A 50 12.35 -0.10 -15.13
C SER A 50 13.85 0.12 -15.39
N THR A 51 14.46 1.13 -14.78
CA THR A 51 15.83 1.58 -15.07
C THR A 51 16.86 0.98 -14.11
N THR A 52 16.56 0.89 -12.81
CA THR A 52 17.51 0.44 -11.77
C THR A 52 17.26 -0.98 -11.30
N LYS A 53 16.26 -1.69 -11.87
CA LYS A 53 15.81 -3.03 -11.46
C LYS A 53 15.36 -3.11 -9.99
N GLU A 54 15.02 -1.98 -9.38
CA GLU A 54 14.42 -1.92 -8.06
C GLU A 54 13.00 -2.48 -8.07
N SER A 55 12.62 -3.08 -6.94
CA SER A 55 11.25 -3.49 -6.66
C SER A 55 10.67 -2.56 -5.61
N TRP A 56 9.48 -2.04 -5.85
CA TRP A 56 8.82 -1.09 -4.96
C TRP A 56 7.46 -1.61 -4.52
N LEU A 57 7.13 -1.42 -3.25
CA LEU A 57 5.80 -1.64 -2.70
C LEU A 57 5.25 -0.30 -2.23
N ILE A 58 4.12 0.11 -2.79
CA ILE A 58 3.32 1.23 -2.31
C ILE A 58 2.14 0.65 -1.54
N MET A 59 1.99 1.06 -0.28
CA MET A 59 0.89 0.67 0.57
C MET A 59 0.23 1.92 1.15
N LEU A 60 -1.08 2.03 0.97
CA LEU A 60 -1.91 3.08 1.56
C LEU A 60 -2.86 2.42 2.55
N VAL A 61 -2.80 2.86 3.79
CA VAL A 61 -3.59 2.32 4.89
C VAL A 61 -4.32 3.47 5.57
N GLY A 62 -5.65 3.39 5.66
CA GLY A 62 -6.41 4.28 6.51
C GLY A 62 -6.22 3.91 7.98
N ALA A 63 -5.89 4.88 8.84
CA ALA A 63 -5.65 4.65 10.27
C ALA A 63 -6.93 4.45 11.11
N GLY A 64 -8.11 4.58 10.51
CA GLY A 64 -9.39 4.58 11.24
C GLY A 64 -9.67 5.93 11.90
N GLY A 65 -10.90 6.11 12.40
CA GLY A 65 -11.37 7.36 12.98
C GLY A 65 -12.79 7.73 12.53
N GLY A 66 -13.45 8.63 13.26
CA GLY A 66 -14.80 9.11 12.89
C GLY A 66 -15.91 8.06 12.96
N GLY A 67 -15.71 6.93 13.68
CA GLY A 67 -16.70 5.84 13.77
C GLY A 67 -16.66 4.84 12.62
N LEU A 68 -15.65 4.88 11.75
CA LEU A 68 -15.50 3.93 10.64
C LEU A 68 -14.99 2.57 11.13
N GLU A 69 -15.78 1.51 10.91
CA GLU A 69 -15.39 0.11 11.17
C GLU A 69 -14.49 -0.46 10.06
N ARG A 70 -14.51 0.14 8.86
CA ARG A 70 -13.72 -0.29 7.70
C ARG A 70 -12.94 0.89 7.13
N VAL A 71 -11.68 0.63 6.79
CA VAL A 71 -10.74 1.62 6.28
C VAL A 71 -10.14 1.12 4.96
N PRO A 72 -9.74 2.03 4.05
CA PRO A 72 -9.13 1.63 2.79
C PRO A 72 -7.75 0.99 3.06
N LEU A 73 -7.51 -0.13 2.39
CA LEU A 73 -6.19 -0.73 2.20
C LEU A 73 -5.96 -0.83 0.69
N VAL A 74 -4.97 -0.10 0.20
CA VAL A 74 -4.52 -0.17 -1.20
C VAL A 74 -3.07 -0.62 -1.20
N MET A 75 -2.78 -1.62 -2.03
CA MET A 75 -1.42 -2.10 -2.25
C MET A 75 -1.15 -2.14 -3.74
N ALA A 76 0.00 -1.62 -4.16
CA ALA A 76 0.54 -1.78 -5.49
C ALA A 76 2.04 -2.09 -5.39
N ALA A 77 2.51 -3.15 -6.05
CA ALA A 77 3.94 -3.40 -6.19
C ALA A 77 4.37 -3.25 -7.65
N TYR A 78 5.57 -2.72 -7.84
CA TYR A 78 6.16 -2.46 -9.14
C TYR A 78 7.54 -3.10 -9.22
N ALA A 79 7.81 -3.79 -10.32
CA ALA A 79 9.12 -4.34 -10.61
C ALA A 79 9.35 -4.39 -12.11
N ARG A 80 10.57 -4.06 -12.55
CA ARG A 80 10.95 -4.08 -13.97
C ARG A 80 10.01 -3.25 -14.87
N GLY A 81 9.48 -2.14 -14.34
CA GLY A 81 8.52 -1.27 -15.04
C GLY A 81 7.08 -1.80 -15.11
N GLY A 82 6.79 -2.96 -14.53
CA GLY A 82 5.47 -3.58 -14.55
C GLY A 82 4.80 -3.61 -13.17
N LEU A 83 3.47 -3.68 -13.18
CA LEU A 83 2.67 -3.90 -11.97
C LEU A 83 2.67 -5.39 -11.59
N VAL A 84 2.94 -5.68 -10.33
CA VAL A 84 2.88 -7.01 -9.74
C VAL A 84 1.46 -7.29 -9.28
N ARG A 85 0.89 -8.42 -9.70
CA ARG A 85 -0.49 -8.77 -9.32
C ARG A 85 -0.52 -9.41 -7.93
N PHE A 86 -1.33 -8.82 -7.07
CA PHE A 86 -1.67 -9.38 -5.77
C PHE A 86 -2.81 -10.39 -5.86
N GLY A 87 -2.78 -11.32 -4.91
CA GLY A 87 -3.89 -12.22 -4.65
C GLY A 87 -5.01 -11.55 -3.86
N PRO A 88 -6.10 -12.26 -3.63
CA PRO A 88 -7.22 -11.75 -2.86
C PRO A 88 -6.77 -11.38 -1.43
N ILE A 89 -7.26 -10.23 -0.97
CA ILE A 89 -7.14 -9.82 0.43
C ILE A 89 -8.38 -10.35 1.13
N ALA A 90 -8.20 -11.13 2.19
CA ALA A 90 -9.31 -11.71 2.92
C ALA A 90 -10.14 -10.63 3.64
N GLU A 91 -11.46 -10.85 3.75
CA GLU A 91 -12.39 -9.88 4.36
C GLU A 91 -12.12 -9.63 5.85
N ASP A 92 -11.41 -10.55 6.51
CA ASP A 92 -10.99 -10.46 7.91
C ASP A 92 -9.66 -9.70 8.08
N ALA A 93 -9.12 -9.07 7.02
CA ALA A 93 -7.88 -8.33 7.10
C ALA A 93 -7.98 -7.15 8.09
N THR A 94 -6.97 -7.02 8.95
CA THR A 94 -6.93 -5.96 9.98
C THR A 94 -5.66 -5.11 9.87
N LEU A 95 -5.63 -3.97 10.56
CA LEU A 95 -4.42 -3.14 10.67
C LEU A 95 -3.22 -3.90 11.25
N ALA A 96 -3.45 -4.95 12.05
CA ALA A 96 -2.39 -5.79 12.59
C ALA A 96 -1.67 -6.62 11.51
N ASP A 97 -2.25 -6.75 10.31
CA ASP A 97 -1.67 -7.51 9.19
C ASP A 97 -0.72 -6.65 8.32
N VAL A 98 -0.71 -5.32 8.51
CA VAL A 98 0.13 -4.37 7.76
C VAL A 98 1.61 -4.62 8.02
N ALA A 99 2.02 -4.61 9.29
CA ALA A 99 3.44 -4.79 9.63
C ALA A 99 4.00 -6.15 9.17
N PRO A 100 3.31 -7.30 9.39
CA PRO A 100 3.73 -8.58 8.81
C PRO A 100 3.85 -8.55 7.28
N THR A 101 2.93 -7.87 6.58
CA THR A 101 2.98 -7.75 5.12
C THR A 101 4.18 -6.94 4.64
N VAL A 102 4.53 -5.84 5.34
CA VAL A 102 5.73 -5.06 5.06
C VAL A 102 7.00 -5.87 5.33
N LEU A 103 7.07 -6.59 6.45
CA LEU A 103 8.22 -7.44 6.77
C LEU A 103 8.42 -8.55 5.73
N HIS A 104 7.33 -9.14 5.24
CA HIS A 104 7.39 -10.11 4.16
C HIS A 104 7.95 -9.52 2.87
N TRP A 105 7.57 -8.29 2.51
CA TRP A 105 8.13 -7.62 1.34
C TRP A 105 9.66 -7.48 1.43
N PHE A 106 10.20 -7.16 2.61
CA PHE A 106 11.64 -7.07 2.80
C PHE A 106 12.35 -8.43 2.96
N ASP A 107 11.63 -9.55 2.82
CA ASP A 107 12.16 -10.90 3.05
C ASP A 107 12.70 -11.08 4.49
N LEU A 108 12.05 -10.41 5.45
CA LEU A 108 12.41 -10.42 6.87
C LEU A 108 11.48 -11.29 7.72
N SER A 109 10.42 -11.85 7.16
CA SER A 109 9.50 -12.73 7.89
C SER A 109 10.08 -14.14 8.02
N SER A 110 10.05 -14.69 9.24
CA SER A 110 10.39 -16.09 9.46
C SER A 110 9.29 -16.99 8.88
N ALA A 111 9.60 -18.22 8.47
CA ALA A 111 8.64 -19.15 7.87
C ALA A 111 7.39 -19.42 8.75
N ASN A 112 7.43 -19.12 10.06
CA ASN A 112 6.29 -19.27 10.97
C ASN A 112 5.40 -18.01 11.10
N ASP A 113 5.84 -16.85 10.60
CA ASP A 113 5.09 -15.58 10.64
C ASP A 113 4.19 -15.37 9.40
N MET A 114 4.22 -16.31 8.45
CA MET A 114 3.52 -16.22 7.16
C MET A 114 1.99 -16.24 7.26
N THR A 115 1.41 -16.51 8.44
CA THR A 115 -0.06 -16.66 8.59
C THR A 115 -0.86 -15.37 8.40
N ARG A 116 -0.20 -14.20 8.37
CA ARG A 116 -0.87 -12.89 8.27
C ARG A 116 -0.46 -12.03 7.08
N VAL A 117 0.35 -12.54 6.16
CA VAL A 117 0.67 -11.83 4.92
C VAL A 117 -0.57 -11.83 4.02
N ARG A 118 -1.10 -10.65 3.67
CA ARG A 118 -2.34 -10.54 2.89
C ARG A 118 -2.08 -10.22 1.43
N GLY A 119 -2.68 -10.97 0.53
CA GLY A 119 -2.67 -10.70 -0.92
C GLY A 119 -1.30 -10.75 -1.60
N MET A 120 -0.22 -11.11 -0.89
CA MET A 120 1.15 -11.04 -1.41
C MET A 120 1.77 -12.42 -1.45
N CYS A 121 2.41 -12.75 -2.58
CA CYS A 121 3.09 -14.01 -2.83
C CYS A 121 4.56 -13.79 -3.25
N SER A 122 5.06 -12.58 -2.99
CA SER A 122 6.30 -12.04 -3.54
C SER A 122 6.99 -11.18 -2.50
N THR A 123 8.31 -11.14 -2.60
CA THR A 123 9.15 -10.22 -1.84
C THR A 123 9.77 -9.20 -2.80
N GLY A 124 10.35 -8.13 -2.27
CA GLY A 124 11.12 -7.16 -3.05
C GLY A 124 12.35 -7.77 -3.74
N VAL A 125 12.83 -8.91 -3.22
CA VAL A 125 13.92 -9.69 -3.81
C VAL A 125 13.40 -10.67 -4.86
N PHE A 126 12.34 -11.41 -4.53
CA PHE A 126 11.71 -12.38 -5.43
C PHE A 126 10.30 -11.92 -5.82
N VAL A 127 10.24 -11.20 -6.94
CA VAL A 127 8.98 -10.64 -7.44
C VAL A 127 8.32 -11.58 -8.44
N THR A 128 7.14 -12.08 -8.08
CA THR A 128 6.23 -12.84 -8.94
C THR A 128 4.80 -12.30 -8.88
N SER A 129 3.96 -12.63 -9.85
CA SER A 129 2.52 -12.37 -9.74
C SER A 129 1.83 -13.57 -9.10
N CYS A 130 0.82 -13.31 -8.26
CA CYS A 130 0.08 -14.39 -7.63
C CYS A 130 -0.75 -15.15 -8.68
N LYS A 131 -0.86 -16.49 -8.53
CA LYS A 131 -1.59 -17.33 -9.50
C LYS A 131 -3.10 -17.09 -9.44
N THR A 132 -3.62 -16.86 -8.24
CA THR A 132 -4.99 -16.42 -8.00
C THR A 132 -4.93 -14.91 -7.79
N THR A 133 -5.50 -14.13 -8.71
CA THR A 133 -5.50 -12.67 -8.65
C THR A 133 -6.91 -12.16 -8.44
N THR A 134 -7.06 -11.09 -7.68
CA THR A 134 -8.25 -10.25 -7.75
C THR A 134 -8.19 -9.50 -9.09
N ASN A 135 -9.11 -9.80 -10.00
CA ASN A 135 -9.30 -8.93 -11.16
C ASN A 135 -9.86 -7.61 -10.62
N TRP A 136 -9.07 -6.54 -10.68
CA TRP A 136 -9.63 -5.20 -10.58
C TRP A 136 -10.52 -4.99 -11.82
N PRO A 137 -11.79 -4.55 -11.66
CA PRO A 137 -12.64 -4.16 -12.78
C PRO A 137 -12.05 -2.98 -13.56
#